data_AF-A0A7S5BZH6-F1
#
_entry.id   AF-A0A7S5BZH6-F1
#
_cell.length_a   1.000
_cell.length_b   1.000
_cell.length_c   1.000
_cell.angle_alpha   90.00
_cell.angle_beta   90.00
_cell.angle_gamma   90.00
#
_symmetry.space_group_name_H-M   'P 1'
#
loop_
_entity.id
_entity.type
_entity.pdbx_description
1 polymer ?
#
loop_
_entity_poly.entity_id
_entity_poly.type
_entity_poly.pdbx_seq_one_letter_code
_entity_poly.pdbx_strand_id
1 'polypeptide(L)'
;QVQLQQWGAGLLKPSETLSLNCSVYGGSFSGFYWNWIRQSPEKGLEWIGEINDSGTTNYNPSLKSRVTISGDTSKNQFSLKLSSVTAADTAVYYCARATATGRGWKSSGSFGYWGQGTLVTVSS
;
A
#
# COMPACT_ATOMS: atom_id res chain seq x y z
N GLN A 1 -16.65 -6.05 -11.68
CA GLN A 1 -16.08 -6.29 -10.35
C GLN A 1 -14.78 -5.51 -10.25
N VAL A 2 -14.50 -4.87 -9.10
CA VAL A 2 -13.24 -4.12 -8.93
C VAL A 2 -12.07 -5.09 -8.78
N GLN A 3 -10.98 -4.83 -9.49
CA GLN A 3 -9.75 -5.61 -9.45
C GLN A 3 -8.55 -4.71 -9.18
N LEU A 4 -7.60 -5.21 -8.37
CA LEU A 4 -6.38 -4.51 -8.01
C LEU A 4 -5.17 -5.26 -8.54
N GLN A 5 -4.40 -4.61 -9.41
CA GLN A 5 -3.18 -5.18 -9.98
C GLN A 5 -1.98 -4.46 -9.39
N GLN A 6 -1.07 -5.23 -8.77
CA GLN A 6 0.14 -4.72 -8.13
C GLN A 6 1.38 -5.06 -8.93
N TRP A 7 2.36 -4.15 -8.94
CA TRP A 7 3.69 -4.41 -9.50
C TRP A 7 4.75 -3.51 -8.85
N GLY A 8 6.01 -3.91 -8.96
CA GLY A 8 7.16 -3.16 -8.42
C GLY A 8 8.35 -4.06 -8.13
N ALA A 9 9.30 -3.56 -7.32
CA ALA A 9 10.53 -4.28 -7.02
C ALA A 9 10.28 -5.54 -6.17
N GLY A 10 10.92 -6.66 -6.54
CA GLY A 10 10.83 -7.94 -5.81
C GLY A 10 12.05 -8.28 -4.94
N LEU A 11 13.23 -7.77 -5.29
CA LEU A 11 14.47 -7.96 -4.53
C LEU A 11 15.21 -6.63 -4.43
N LEU A 12 15.63 -6.29 -3.20
CA LEU A 12 16.34 -5.05 -2.89
C LEU A 12 17.50 -5.34 -1.92
N LYS A 13 18.51 -4.48 -1.96
CA LYS A 13 19.58 -4.41 -0.96
C LYS A 13 19.20 -3.44 0.16
N PRO A 14 19.80 -3.60 1.35
CA PRO A 14 19.63 -2.64 2.43
C PRO A 14 19.97 -1.21 1.99
N SER A 15 19.24 -0.23 2.54
CA SER A 15 19.33 1.21 2.21
C SER A 15 18.73 1.64 0.87
N GLU A 16 18.31 0.71 0.00
CA GLU A 16 17.58 1.06 -1.22
C GLU A 16 16.17 1.58 -0.91
N THR A 17 15.48 2.05 -1.96
CA THR A 17 14.09 2.49 -1.88
C THR A 17 13.20 1.49 -2.58
N LEU A 18 12.25 0.91 -1.84
CA LEU A 18 11.17 0.12 -2.42
C LEU A 18 10.20 1.05 -3.13
N SER A 19 9.78 0.66 -4.35
CA SER A 19 8.71 1.33 -5.10
C SER A 19 7.70 0.28 -5.58
N LEU A 20 6.46 0.42 -5.14
CA LEU A 20 5.32 -0.41 -5.55
C LEU A 20 4.22 0.47 -6.13
N ASN A 21 3.46 -0.08 -7.07
CA ASN A 21 2.29 0.54 -7.68
C ASN A 21 1.10 -0.41 -7.63
N CYS A 22 -0.11 0.16 -7.65
CA CYS A 22 -1.37 -0.56 -7.71
C CYS A 22 -2.35 0.18 -8.64
N SER A 23 -2.84 -0.52 -9.67
CA SER A 23 -3.90 -0.05 -10.58
C SER A 23 -5.26 -0.54 -10.12
N VAL A 24 -6.26 0.31 -10.25
CA VAL A 24 -7.67 0.00 -9.99
C VAL A 24 -8.40 -0.21 -11.32
N TYR A 25 -8.93 -1.42 -11.53
CA TYR A 25 -9.72 -1.78 -12.71
C TYR A 25 -11.18 -2.03 -12.34
N GLY A 26 -12.10 -1.72 -13.25
CA GLY A 26 -13.53 -2.01 -13.08
C GLY A 26 -14.21 -1.21 -11.95
N GLY A 27 -13.64 -0.05 -11.58
CA GLY A 27 -14.14 0.86 -10.56
C GLY A 27 -13.48 2.24 -10.64
N SER A 28 -13.94 3.16 -9.81
CA SER A 28 -13.35 4.51 -9.67
C SER A 28 -12.39 4.56 -8.49
N PHE A 29 -11.29 5.30 -8.64
CA PHE A 29 -10.41 5.67 -7.53
C PHE A 29 -11.12 6.63 -6.55
N SER A 30 -12.02 7.48 -7.05
CA SER A 30 -12.69 8.54 -6.28
C SER A 30 -13.68 8.02 -5.23
N GLY A 31 -13.78 8.73 -4.11
CA GLY A 31 -14.68 8.41 -3.00
C GLY A 31 -14.24 7.25 -2.09
N PHE A 32 -13.02 6.74 -2.28
CA PHE A 32 -12.47 5.62 -1.50
C PHE A 32 -11.11 5.94 -0.89
N TYR A 33 -10.79 5.22 0.19
CA TYR A 33 -9.44 5.16 0.75
C TYR A 33 -8.72 3.92 0.25
N TRP A 34 -7.53 4.14 -0.29
CA TRP A 34 -6.65 3.13 -0.85
C TRP A 34 -5.46 2.91 0.06
N ASN A 35 -5.23 1.65 0.43
CA ASN A 35 -4.40 1.28 1.56
C ASN A 35 -3.22 0.44 1.08
N TRP A 36 -2.08 0.61 1.76
CA TRP A 36 -0.94 -0.29 1.69
C TRP A 36 -0.80 -1.03 3.01
N ILE A 37 -0.62 -2.35 2.91
CA ILE A 37 -0.55 -3.28 4.03
C ILE A 37 0.61 -4.22 3.73
N ARG A 38 1.35 -4.64 4.74
CA ARG A 38 2.35 -5.70 4.59
C ARG A 38 2.13 -6.84 5.56
N GLN A 39 2.56 -8.03 5.17
CA GLN A 39 2.58 -9.22 5.99
C GLN A 39 4.01 -9.75 6.03
N SER A 40 4.70 -9.52 7.15
CA SER A 40 6.04 -10.07 7.37
C SER A 40 5.93 -11.55 7.74
N PRO A 41 6.98 -12.37 7.55
CA PRO A 41 6.93 -13.79 7.95
C PRO A 41 6.65 -13.98 9.45
N GLU A 42 7.18 -13.08 10.28
CA GLU A 42 7.09 -13.15 11.76
C GLU A 42 5.89 -12.36 12.33
N LYS A 43 5.22 -11.54 11.52
CA LYS A 43 4.18 -10.62 11.97
C LYS A 43 2.96 -10.75 11.07
N GLY A 44 1.77 -10.69 11.64
CA GLY A 44 0.52 -10.67 10.86
C GLY A 44 0.41 -9.45 9.94
N LEU A 45 -0.80 -9.15 9.51
CA LEU A 45 -1.06 -7.97 8.68
C LEU A 45 -0.73 -6.68 9.46
N GLU A 46 0.16 -5.87 8.90
CA GLU A 46 0.53 -4.54 9.40
C GLU A 46 0.10 -3.48 8.37
N TRP A 47 -0.75 -2.56 8.80
CA TRP A 47 -1.15 -1.41 7.99
C TRP A 47 0.02 -0.41 7.88
N ILE A 48 0.32 0.05 6.67
CA ILE A 48 1.40 1.01 6.38
C ILE A 48 0.86 2.43 6.31
N GLY A 49 -0.23 2.61 5.58
CA GLY A 49 -0.80 3.91 5.31
C GLY A 49 -1.91 3.85 4.26
N GLU A 50 -2.56 4.99 4.06
CA GLU A 50 -3.64 5.16 3.08
C GLU A 50 -3.56 6.49 2.36
N ILE A 51 -4.25 6.57 1.23
CA ILE A 51 -4.48 7.80 0.46
C ILE A 51 -5.92 7.83 -0.05
N ASN A 52 -6.52 9.02 -0.12
CA ASN A 52 -7.79 9.25 -0.80
C ASN A 52 -7.60 10.01 -2.12
N ASP A 53 -8.70 10.25 -2.83
CA ASP A 53 -8.73 10.97 -4.09
C ASP A 53 -8.45 12.47 -4.00
N SER A 54 -8.54 13.08 -2.81
CA SER A 54 -8.05 14.44 -2.55
C SER A 54 -6.55 14.50 -2.24
N GLY A 55 -5.84 13.36 -2.27
CA GLY A 55 -4.40 13.27 -1.97
C GLY A 55 -4.08 13.32 -0.47
N THR A 56 -5.09 13.27 0.40
CA THR A 56 -4.89 13.20 1.86
C THR A 56 -4.32 11.84 2.22
N THR A 57 -3.22 11.84 2.96
CA THR A 57 -2.52 10.62 3.37
C THR A 57 -2.52 10.45 4.89
N ASN A 58 -2.66 9.21 5.34
CA ASN A 58 -2.40 8.81 6.72
C ASN A 58 -1.35 7.70 6.73
N TYR A 59 -0.53 7.66 7.78
CA TYR A 59 0.56 6.70 7.91
C TYR A 59 0.53 6.01 9.27
N ASN A 60 1.04 4.79 9.31
CA ASN A 60 1.42 4.14 10.56
C ASN A 60 2.55 4.96 11.20
N PRO A 61 2.40 5.43 12.45
CA PRO A 61 3.42 6.26 13.12
C PRO A 61 4.82 5.65 13.11
N SER A 62 4.93 4.32 13.19
CA SER A 62 6.22 3.62 13.19
C SER A 62 6.96 3.66 11.85
N LEU A 63 6.26 3.92 10.74
CA LEU A 63 6.80 3.93 9.39
C LEU A 63 6.79 5.32 8.74
N LYS A 64 6.13 6.31 9.38
CA LYS A 64 5.86 7.63 8.82
C LYS A 64 7.10 8.38 8.30
N SER A 65 8.27 8.18 8.90
CA SER A 65 9.50 8.87 8.48
C SER A 65 10.11 8.32 7.18
N ARG A 66 9.72 7.12 6.75
CA ARG A 66 10.29 6.42 5.60
C ARG A 66 9.30 6.18 4.47
N VAL A 67 8.01 6.39 4.72
CA VAL A 67 6.92 6.06 3.79
C VAL A 67 6.41 7.30 3.06
N THR A 68 6.27 7.17 1.75
CA THR A 68 5.52 8.12 0.92
C THR A 68 4.48 7.35 0.12
N ILE A 69 3.22 7.78 0.22
CA ILE A 69 2.12 7.25 -0.61
C ILE A 69 1.68 8.35 -1.57
N SER A 70 1.39 7.98 -2.82
CA SER A 70 0.93 8.92 -3.84
C SER A 70 -0.17 8.30 -4.69
N GLY A 71 -1.03 9.14 -5.26
CA GLY A 71 -2.20 8.73 -6.03
C GLY A 71 -2.33 9.57 -7.30
N ASP A 72 -2.73 8.92 -8.38
CA ASP A 72 -3.01 9.51 -9.68
C ASP A 72 -4.43 9.07 -10.10
N THR A 73 -5.40 9.92 -9.81
CA THR A 73 -6.82 9.69 -10.11
C THR A 73 -7.06 9.61 -11.62
N SER A 74 -6.28 10.32 -12.43
CA SER A 74 -6.39 10.28 -13.90
C SER A 74 -6.03 8.91 -14.48
N LYS A 75 -5.16 8.17 -13.79
CA LYS A 75 -4.75 6.80 -14.15
C LYS A 75 -5.41 5.71 -13.32
N ASN A 76 -6.24 6.08 -12.34
CA ASN A 76 -6.75 5.15 -11.33
C ASN A 76 -5.63 4.33 -10.66
N GLN A 77 -4.54 4.99 -10.28
CA GLN A 77 -3.35 4.36 -9.73
C GLN A 77 -2.92 4.98 -8.40
N PHE A 78 -2.29 4.19 -7.55
CA PHE A 78 -1.59 4.66 -6.36
C PHE A 78 -0.31 3.88 -6.13
N SER A 79 0.63 4.49 -5.42
CA SER A 79 1.97 3.97 -5.23
C SER A 79 2.44 4.09 -3.79
N LEU A 80 3.40 3.25 -3.44
CA LEU A 80 4.12 3.25 -2.17
C LEU A 80 5.60 3.38 -2.48
N LYS A 81 6.25 4.33 -1.82
CA LYS A 81 7.70 4.35 -1.65
C LYS A 81 8.04 4.14 -0.19
N LEU A 82 9.00 3.25 0.07
CA LEU A 82 9.58 3.04 1.39
C LEU A 82 11.10 3.20 1.27
N SER A 83 11.65 4.25 1.87
CA SER A 83 13.08 4.56 1.82
C SER A 83 13.86 3.79 2.89
N SER A 84 15.16 3.64 2.64
CA SER A 84 16.12 3.03 3.56
C SER A 84 15.62 1.67 4.06
N VAL A 85 15.32 0.77 3.11
CA VAL A 85 14.78 -0.54 3.46
C VAL A 85 15.80 -1.38 4.21
N THR A 86 15.30 -2.24 5.10
CA THR A 86 16.09 -3.17 5.92
C THR A 86 15.56 -4.58 5.75
N ALA A 87 16.29 -5.60 6.24
CA ALA A 87 15.83 -6.99 6.22
C ALA A 87 14.43 -7.15 6.86
N ALA A 88 14.11 -6.34 7.89
CA ALA A 88 12.81 -6.34 8.56
C ALA A 88 11.65 -5.82 7.69
N ASP A 89 11.95 -5.16 6.56
CA ASP A 89 10.94 -4.73 5.58
C ASP A 89 10.62 -5.84 4.55
N THR A 90 11.25 -7.03 4.65
CA THR A 90 10.87 -8.22 3.88
C THR A 90 9.46 -8.67 4.26
N ALA A 91 8.55 -8.66 3.29
CA ALA A 91 7.15 -8.99 3.49
C ALA A 91 6.42 -9.18 2.15
N VAL A 92 5.22 -9.74 2.22
CA VAL A 92 4.25 -9.59 1.13
C VAL A 92 3.51 -8.27 1.32
N TYR A 93 3.56 -7.40 0.30
CA TYR A 93 2.90 -6.11 0.31
C TYR A 93 1.60 -6.18 -0.49
N TYR A 94 0.50 -5.75 0.10
CA TYR A 94 -0.82 -5.73 -0.49
C TYR A 94 -1.32 -4.31 -0.64
N CYS A 95 -2.01 -4.04 -1.75
CA CYS A 95 -2.85 -2.87 -1.89
C CYS A 95 -4.31 -3.27 -1.64
N ALA A 96 -5.09 -2.40 -0.99
CA ALA A 96 -6.47 -2.72 -0.63
C ALA A 96 -7.39 -1.49 -0.65
N ARG A 97 -8.70 -1.72 -0.78
CA ARG A 97 -9.74 -0.69 -0.71
C ARG A 97 -10.55 -0.82 0.58
N ALA A 98 -10.71 0.27 1.32
CA ALA A 98 -11.64 0.32 2.46
C ALA A 98 -13.09 0.11 2.01
N THR A 99 -13.93 -0.51 2.85
CA THR A 99 -15.34 -0.80 2.52
C THR A 99 -16.26 0.43 2.62
N ALA A 100 -15.97 1.37 3.52
CA ALA A 100 -16.82 2.54 3.75
C ALA A 100 -16.34 3.75 2.93
N THR A 101 -17.24 4.34 2.15
CA THR A 101 -17.01 5.62 1.49
C THR A 101 -16.78 6.71 2.56
N GLY A 102 -15.74 7.52 2.39
CA GLY A 102 -15.47 8.66 3.29
C GLY A 102 -14.92 8.34 4.69
N ARG A 103 -14.59 7.09 5.01
CA ARG A 103 -13.99 6.71 6.31
C ARG A 103 -12.66 5.98 6.11
N GLY A 104 -11.57 6.50 6.67
CA GLY A 104 -10.24 5.88 6.61
C GLY A 104 -10.12 4.60 7.46
N TRP A 105 -8.93 3.99 7.49
CA TRP A 105 -8.62 2.72 8.17
C TRP A 105 -9.07 2.68 9.63
N LYS A 106 -8.85 3.76 10.40
CA LYS A 106 -9.25 3.83 11.83
C LYS A 106 -10.76 3.68 12.07
N SER A 107 -11.54 3.91 11.03
CA SER A 107 -13.01 3.94 11.04
C SER A 107 -13.65 2.86 10.14
N SER A 108 -12.85 2.12 9.38
CA SER A 108 -13.30 1.03 8.53
C SER A 108 -12.87 -0.31 9.14
N GLY A 109 -13.85 -1.10 9.59
CA GLY A 109 -13.58 -2.42 10.19
C GLY A 109 -13.23 -3.52 9.19
N SER A 110 -13.14 -3.21 7.88
CA SER A 110 -12.88 -4.20 6.84
C SER A 110 -12.36 -3.58 5.54
N PHE A 111 -11.57 -4.34 4.79
CA PHE A 111 -11.23 -4.08 3.39
C PHE A 111 -12.11 -4.91 2.47
N GLY A 112 -12.66 -4.29 1.43
CA GLY A 112 -13.59 -4.96 0.51
C GLY A 112 -12.91 -5.58 -0.71
N TYR A 113 -11.72 -5.06 -1.07
CA TYR A 113 -10.96 -5.49 -2.24
C TYR A 113 -9.48 -5.49 -1.90
N TRP A 114 -8.78 -6.52 -2.37
CA TRP A 114 -7.35 -6.73 -2.15
C TRP A 114 -6.67 -7.03 -3.49
N GLY A 115 -5.45 -6.55 -3.65
CA GLY A 115 -4.54 -7.05 -4.67
C GLY A 115 -3.96 -8.39 -4.27
N GLN A 116 -3.34 -9.08 -5.22
CA GLN A 116 -2.75 -10.41 -5.02
C GLN A 116 -1.52 -10.40 -4.11
N GLY A 117 -0.97 -9.23 -3.82
CA GLY A 117 0.26 -9.08 -3.08
C GLY A 117 1.51 -9.13 -3.96
N THR A 118 2.61 -8.60 -3.44
CA THR A 118 3.94 -8.67 -4.06
C THR A 118 4.94 -9.00 -2.97
N LEU A 119 5.65 -10.11 -3.12
CA LEU A 119 6.76 -10.46 -2.22
C LEU A 119 7.92 -9.50 -2.50
N VAL A 120 8.36 -8.82 -1.46
CA VAL A 120 9.56 -8.00 -1.47
C VAL A 120 10.56 -8.63 -0.51
N THR A 121 11.74 -8.95 -1.02
CA THR A 121 12.86 -9.46 -0.24
C THR A 121 13.94 -8.40 -0.13
N VAL A 122 14.41 -8.14 1.09
CA VAL A 122 15.55 -7.25 1.35
C VAL A 122 16.70 -8.07 1.91
N SER A 123 17.75 -8.26 1.11
CA SER A 123 18.92 -9.07 1.48
C SER A 123 20.20 -8.49 0.89
N SER A 124 21.32 -8.70 1.57
CA SER A 124 22.67 -8.33 1.12
C SER A 124 23.19 -9.24 0.02
#